data_AF-X1CH59-F1
#
_entry.id   AF-X1CH59-F1
#
_cell.length_a   1.000
_cell.length_b   1.000
_cell.length_c   1.000
_cell.angle_alpha   90.00
_cell.angle_beta   90.00
_cell.angle_gamma   90.00
#
_symmetry.space_group_name_H-M   'P 1'
#
loop_
_entity.id
_entity.type
_entity.pdbx_description
1 polymer ?
#
loop_
_entity_poly.entity_id
_entity_poly.type
_entity_poly.pdbx_seq_one_letter_code
_entity_poly.pdbx_strand_id
1 'polypeptide(L)'
;MVEDSGGSELFRIHATDSTSLFQGFEAGDADDGTNNGNTGFGRYTLTSVTSGASNVAFGNEALLSNITGSQNTAIGTYSLNYNTASDNTAIGHSAFLNNTTGGGVAVGAHALSANTTGGANTAIGFLALTANTTAQRNTAVGTQALYVNTTGDENTSVGFQSLFALLPTSGAITVFADGGGGQVVVTSASHGQSNGTSVLIEGTTNYNGSFTISAVDTNTFEITDTWVSDDATGWWGIA
;
A
#
# COMPACT_ATOMS: atom_id res chain seq x y z
N MET A 1 -17.02 39.32 -8.98
CA MET A 1 -17.68 38.73 -7.81
C MET A 1 -19.02 38.18 -8.28
N VAL A 2 -19.20 36.86 -8.31
CA VAL A 2 -20.51 36.24 -8.54
C VAL A 2 -20.88 35.59 -7.21
N GLU A 3 -21.69 36.28 -6.41
CA GLU A 3 -22.21 35.76 -5.15
C GLU A 3 -23.45 34.90 -5.43
N ASP A 4 -23.52 33.71 -4.80
CA ASP A 4 -24.78 32.98 -4.70
C ASP A 4 -25.67 33.66 -3.66
N SER A 5 -26.97 33.58 -3.89
CA SER A 5 -28.09 33.97 -3.02
C SER A 5 -28.06 33.45 -1.57
N GLY A 6 -27.06 32.63 -1.20
CA GLY A 6 -26.84 32.06 0.13
C GLY A 6 -25.62 32.58 0.92
N GLY A 7 -24.89 33.60 0.43
CA GLY A 7 -23.77 34.20 1.17
C GLY A 7 -22.46 33.38 1.17
N SER A 8 -22.34 32.39 0.30
CA SER A 8 -21.07 31.70 0.04
C SER A 8 -20.49 32.12 -1.30
N GLU A 9 -19.19 32.42 -1.31
CA GLU A 9 -18.48 32.81 -2.51
C GLU A 9 -18.28 31.60 -3.42
N LEU A 10 -19.04 31.55 -4.51
CA LEU A 10 -19.02 30.47 -5.50
C LEU A 10 -17.70 30.39 -6.29
N PHE A 11 -16.92 31.47 -6.31
CA PHE A 11 -15.68 31.57 -7.06
C PHE A 11 -14.73 32.57 -6.40
N ARG A 12 -13.61 32.07 -5.88
CA ARG A 12 -12.54 32.85 -5.25
C ARG A 12 -11.24 32.66 -6.03
N ILE A 13 -10.88 33.63 -6.85
CA ILE A 13 -9.46 33.78 -7.21
C ILE A 13 -8.83 34.52 -6.04
N HIS A 14 -7.98 33.87 -5.25
CA HIS A 14 -7.08 34.58 -4.33
C HIS A 14 -6.07 35.33 -5.21
N ALA A 15 -6.49 36.49 -5.71
CA ALA A 15 -5.81 37.25 -6.76
C ALA A 15 -4.76 38.21 -6.21
N THR A 16 -4.31 38.04 -4.96
CA THR A 16 -3.26 38.89 -4.39
C THR A 16 -1.85 38.49 -4.85
N ASP A 17 -1.66 37.27 -5.35
CA ASP A 17 -0.35 36.73 -5.77
C ASP A 17 -0.34 35.94 -7.11
N SER A 18 -1.51 35.75 -7.74
CA SER A 18 -1.68 35.27 -9.14
C SER A 18 -1.32 33.81 -9.45
N THR A 19 -1.15 32.92 -8.46
CA THR A 19 -0.76 31.52 -8.74
C THR A 19 -1.70 30.46 -8.19
N SER A 20 -2.51 30.76 -7.18
CA SER A 20 -3.50 29.82 -6.63
C SER A 20 -4.93 30.10 -7.10
N LEU A 21 -5.70 29.04 -7.35
CA LEU A 21 -7.07 29.10 -7.87
C LEU A 21 -7.99 28.20 -7.05
N PHE A 22 -9.04 28.77 -6.45
CA PHE A 22 -9.99 28.02 -5.63
C PHE A 22 -11.45 28.25 -6.05
N GLN A 23 -12.22 27.17 -6.20
CA GLN A 23 -13.64 27.25 -6.52
C GLN A 23 -14.45 26.28 -5.66
N GLY A 24 -15.36 26.81 -4.85
CA GLY A 24 -16.24 26.02 -4.00
C GLY A 24 -16.33 26.58 -2.59
N PHE A 25 -17.35 26.12 -1.85
CA PHE A 25 -17.58 26.52 -0.47
C PHE A 25 -16.35 26.18 0.41
N GLU A 26 -15.78 27.20 1.05
CA GLU A 26 -14.60 27.13 1.92
C GLU A 26 -13.34 26.51 1.25
N ALA A 27 -13.27 26.53 -0.09
CA ALA A 27 -12.08 26.04 -0.80
C ALA A 27 -10.89 26.98 -0.57
N GLY A 28 -9.77 26.44 -0.09
CA GLY A 28 -8.55 27.20 0.19
C GLY A 28 -8.65 28.17 1.36
N ASP A 29 -9.58 27.98 2.31
CA ASP A 29 -9.84 28.95 3.39
C ASP A 29 -8.67 29.20 4.35
N ALA A 30 -7.70 28.29 4.44
CA ALA A 30 -6.46 28.48 5.22
C ALA A 30 -5.23 28.82 4.37
N ASP A 31 -5.42 29.15 3.09
CA ASP A 31 -4.34 29.60 2.22
C ASP A 31 -3.62 30.79 2.88
N ASP A 32 -2.31 30.68 3.06
CA ASP A 32 -1.51 31.63 3.84
C ASP A 32 -1.18 32.92 3.07
N GLY A 33 -1.69 33.04 1.84
CA GLY A 33 -1.46 34.16 0.94
C GLY A 33 -0.04 34.21 0.40
N THR A 34 0.72 33.09 0.47
CA THR A 34 2.02 32.96 -0.16
C THR A 34 1.93 32.20 -1.48
N ASN A 35 2.86 32.51 -2.40
CA ASN A 35 2.93 31.99 -3.78
C ASN A 35 3.16 30.47 -3.84
N ASN A 36 2.12 29.71 -3.52
CA ASN A 36 2.18 28.27 -3.38
C ASN A 36 1.60 27.55 -4.61
N GLY A 37 0.84 28.21 -5.50
CA GLY A 37 0.46 27.65 -6.80
C GLY A 37 -0.53 26.48 -6.73
N ASN A 38 -1.47 26.53 -5.78
CA ASN A 38 -2.45 25.48 -5.54
C ASN A 38 -3.71 25.67 -6.38
N THR A 39 -4.29 24.57 -6.88
CA THR A 39 -5.54 24.58 -7.66
C THR A 39 -6.58 23.71 -6.97
N GLY A 40 -7.66 24.28 -6.45
CA GLY A 40 -8.73 23.58 -5.73
C GLY A 40 -10.11 23.81 -6.32
N PHE A 41 -10.86 22.74 -6.60
CA PHE A 41 -12.23 22.80 -7.10
C PHE A 41 -13.12 21.80 -6.37
N GLY A 42 -14.05 22.31 -5.57
CA GLY A 42 -14.96 21.51 -4.76
C GLY A 42 -15.13 22.09 -3.35
N ARG A 43 -16.22 21.70 -2.70
CA ARG A 43 -16.49 22.07 -1.29
C ARG A 43 -15.39 21.48 -0.40
N TYR A 44 -14.80 22.32 0.44
CA TYR A 44 -13.75 21.97 1.40
C TYR A 44 -12.47 21.40 0.78
N THR A 45 -12.10 21.83 -0.43
CA THR A 45 -10.78 21.46 -0.98
C THR A 45 -9.68 22.32 -0.39
N LEU A 46 -8.54 21.71 -0.03
CA LEU A 46 -7.32 22.41 0.43
C LEU A 46 -7.56 23.39 1.60
N THR A 47 -8.50 23.09 2.51
CA THR A 47 -8.91 23.97 3.62
C THR A 47 -7.85 24.20 4.69
N SER A 48 -6.76 23.41 4.70
CA SER A 48 -5.75 23.46 5.77
C SER A 48 -4.33 23.71 5.27
N VAL A 49 -4.15 24.03 3.98
CA VAL A 49 -2.83 24.23 3.38
C VAL A 49 -2.23 25.54 3.85
N THR A 50 -1.20 25.47 4.71
CA THR A 50 -0.53 26.66 5.25
C THR A 50 0.84 26.93 4.64
N SER A 51 1.48 25.93 4.02
CA SER A 51 2.78 26.09 3.34
C SER A 51 3.02 25.08 2.22
N GLY A 52 2.06 24.18 1.96
CA GLY A 52 2.11 23.21 0.88
C GLY A 52 1.90 23.88 -0.48
N ALA A 53 2.75 23.59 -1.45
CA ALA A 53 2.73 24.21 -2.77
C ALA A 53 2.43 23.22 -3.90
N SER A 54 1.91 23.73 -5.02
CA SER A 54 1.70 23.02 -6.29
C SER A 54 0.79 21.81 -6.16
N ASN A 55 -0.25 21.91 -5.34
CA ASN A 55 -1.26 20.87 -5.18
C ASN A 55 -2.44 21.09 -6.14
N VAL A 56 -2.95 20.01 -6.72
CA VAL A 56 -4.19 20.01 -7.52
C VAL A 56 -5.24 19.19 -6.77
N ALA A 57 -6.38 19.78 -6.43
CA ALA A 57 -7.49 19.15 -5.74
C ALA A 57 -8.80 19.35 -6.52
N PHE A 58 -9.48 18.27 -6.88
CA PHE A 58 -10.80 18.30 -7.51
C PHE A 58 -11.73 17.30 -6.80
N GLY A 59 -12.84 17.76 -6.23
CA GLY A 59 -13.81 16.91 -5.54
C GLY A 59 -14.11 17.41 -4.12
N ASN A 60 -15.18 16.88 -3.51
CA ASN A 60 -15.51 17.29 -2.14
C ASN A 60 -14.47 16.74 -1.16
N GLU A 61 -13.91 17.63 -0.33
CA GLU A 61 -12.90 17.32 0.70
C GLU A 61 -11.62 16.65 0.16
N ALA A 62 -11.29 16.88 -1.11
CA ALA A 62 -9.98 16.47 -1.65
C ALA A 62 -8.87 17.32 -1.01
N LEU A 63 -7.82 16.66 -0.49
CA LEU A 63 -6.71 17.30 0.24
C LEU A 63 -7.13 18.18 1.43
N LEU A 64 -8.28 17.88 2.07
CA LEU A 64 -8.84 18.64 3.20
C LEU A 64 -7.79 18.97 4.29
N SER A 65 -7.09 17.95 4.78
CA SER A 65 -6.17 18.05 5.92
C SER A 65 -4.69 18.19 5.51
N ASN A 66 -4.40 18.51 4.25
CA ASN A 66 -3.03 18.69 3.81
C ASN A 66 -2.47 20.02 4.34
N ILE A 67 -1.53 19.97 5.30
CA ILE A 67 -0.99 21.17 5.94
C ILE A 67 0.26 21.69 5.20
N THR A 68 1.26 20.82 5.02
CA THR A 68 2.58 21.16 4.46
C THR A 68 2.95 20.38 3.19
N GLY A 69 2.16 19.38 2.82
CA GLY A 69 2.45 18.53 1.66
C GLY A 69 2.36 19.32 0.36
N SER A 70 3.33 19.08 -0.53
CA SER A 70 3.46 19.78 -1.81
C SER A 70 3.41 18.78 -2.98
N GLN A 71 3.08 19.27 -4.18
CA GLN A 71 3.12 18.49 -5.43
C GLN A 71 2.18 17.27 -5.40
N ASN A 72 1.03 17.38 -4.73
CA ASN A 72 0.01 16.32 -4.72
C ASN A 72 -1.07 16.58 -5.78
N THR A 73 -1.51 15.54 -6.47
CA THR A 73 -2.70 15.56 -7.33
C THR A 73 -3.80 14.69 -6.70
N ALA A 74 -4.93 15.27 -6.33
CA ALA A 74 -6.08 14.61 -5.73
C ALA A 74 -7.35 14.88 -6.56
N ILE A 75 -7.93 13.86 -7.18
CA ILE A 75 -9.13 13.99 -8.01
C ILE A 75 -10.16 12.96 -7.57
N GLY A 76 -11.19 13.39 -6.86
CA GLY A 76 -12.28 12.56 -6.34
C GLY A 76 -12.67 12.97 -4.93
N THR A 77 -13.90 12.65 -4.54
CA THR A 77 -14.39 12.92 -3.18
C THR A 77 -13.54 12.13 -2.16
N TYR A 78 -13.08 12.82 -1.11
CA TYR A 78 -12.17 12.31 -0.07
C TYR A 78 -10.81 11.79 -0.57
N SER A 79 -10.37 12.15 -1.78
CA SER A 79 -9.04 11.77 -2.25
C SER A 79 -7.96 12.51 -1.46
N LEU A 80 -6.97 11.79 -0.91
CA LEU A 80 -5.89 12.35 -0.06
C LEU A 80 -6.40 13.19 1.14
N ASN A 81 -7.57 12.89 1.68
CA ASN A 81 -8.24 13.70 2.71
C ASN A 81 -7.39 13.94 3.99
N TYR A 82 -6.61 12.93 4.41
CA TYR A 82 -5.72 12.98 5.57
C TYR A 82 -4.24 12.86 5.19
N ASN A 83 -3.87 13.38 4.02
CA ASN A 83 -2.47 13.35 3.55
C ASN A 83 -1.63 14.42 4.25
N THR A 84 -0.46 14.05 4.77
CA THR A 84 0.56 14.98 5.30
C THR A 84 1.87 14.97 4.52
N ALA A 85 1.92 14.23 3.40
CA ALA A 85 3.12 14.02 2.60
C ALA A 85 3.09 14.78 1.25
N SER A 86 4.23 14.76 0.55
CA SER A 86 4.39 15.35 -0.79
C SER A 86 4.42 14.29 -1.89
N ASP A 87 4.29 14.73 -3.14
CA ASP A 87 4.56 13.93 -4.35
C ASP A 87 3.63 12.72 -4.53
N ASN A 88 2.34 12.86 -4.21
CA ASN A 88 1.35 11.79 -4.39
C ASN A 88 0.37 12.08 -5.53
N THR A 89 -0.02 11.05 -6.27
CA THR A 89 -1.12 11.13 -7.25
C THR A 89 -2.25 10.22 -6.81
N ALA A 90 -3.44 10.77 -6.55
CA ALA A 90 -4.64 10.05 -6.16
C ALA A 90 -5.83 10.47 -7.05
N ILE A 91 -6.45 9.50 -7.71
CA ILE A 91 -7.58 9.72 -8.60
C ILE A 91 -8.65 8.66 -8.30
N GLY A 92 -9.76 9.06 -7.68
CA GLY A 92 -10.88 8.19 -7.31
C GLY A 92 -11.50 8.56 -5.97
N HIS A 93 -12.71 8.04 -5.70
CA HIS A 93 -13.37 8.20 -4.41
C HIS A 93 -12.53 7.55 -3.29
N SER A 94 -12.15 8.32 -2.27
CA SER A 94 -11.31 7.89 -1.14
C SER A 94 -10.00 7.21 -1.58
N ALA A 95 -9.47 7.55 -2.75
CA ALA A 95 -8.16 7.10 -3.18
C ALA A 95 -7.09 7.72 -2.28
N PHE A 96 -6.20 6.88 -1.75
CA PHE A 96 -5.07 7.30 -0.93
C PHE A 96 -5.47 8.11 0.33
N LEU A 97 -6.57 7.72 0.96
CA LEU A 97 -7.26 8.51 2.01
C LEU A 97 -6.36 8.95 3.16
N ASN A 98 -5.54 8.03 3.67
CA ASN A 98 -4.53 8.28 4.69
C ASN A 98 -3.17 8.13 4.03
N ASN A 99 -2.27 9.09 4.23
CA ASN A 99 -0.90 8.95 3.79
C ASN A 99 0.04 9.86 4.57
N THR A 100 1.05 9.27 5.21
CA THR A 100 2.09 10.02 5.93
C THR A 100 3.46 9.98 5.25
N THR A 101 3.57 9.28 4.11
CA THR A 101 4.82 9.08 3.35
C THR A 101 4.65 9.37 1.86
N GLY A 102 5.54 10.16 1.26
CA GLY A 102 5.38 10.63 -0.12
C GLY A 102 5.64 9.59 -1.21
N GLY A 103 5.37 9.98 -2.46
CA GLY A 103 5.81 9.27 -3.66
C GLY A 103 4.91 8.13 -4.16
N GLY A 104 3.64 8.06 -3.75
CA GLY A 104 2.73 7.01 -4.20
C GLY A 104 1.78 7.42 -5.33
N VAL A 105 1.22 6.43 -6.03
CA VAL A 105 0.19 6.60 -7.06
C VAL A 105 -1.01 5.70 -6.72
N ALA A 106 -2.21 6.27 -6.64
CA ALA A 106 -3.47 5.56 -6.37
C ALA A 106 -4.53 5.99 -7.39
N VAL A 107 -4.90 5.11 -8.32
CA VAL A 107 -5.91 5.40 -9.35
C VAL A 107 -7.01 4.35 -9.28
N GLY A 108 -8.20 4.75 -8.86
CA GLY A 108 -9.35 3.88 -8.60
C GLY A 108 -10.00 4.18 -7.26
N ALA A 109 -11.30 3.90 -7.12
CA ALA A 109 -11.95 4.09 -5.84
C ALA A 109 -11.35 3.16 -4.77
N HIS A 110 -11.05 3.74 -3.59
CA HIS A 110 -10.42 3.10 -2.44
C HIS A 110 -9.02 2.51 -2.69
N ALA A 111 -8.37 2.78 -3.82
CA ALA A 111 -6.97 2.36 -4.02
C ALA A 111 -6.07 2.98 -2.93
N LEU A 112 -5.21 2.18 -2.29
CA LEU A 112 -4.32 2.59 -1.17
C LEU A 112 -5.03 3.28 0.02
N SER A 113 -6.32 2.99 0.27
CA SER A 113 -7.10 3.71 1.30
C SER A 113 -6.58 3.57 2.74
N ALA A 114 -5.90 2.47 3.08
CA ALA A 114 -5.41 2.20 4.44
C ALA A 114 -3.89 2.38 4.62
N ASN A 115 -3.19 2.95 3.63
CA ASN A 115 -1.74 3.12 3.70
C ASN A 115 -1.36 4.09 4.83
N THR A 116 -0.57 3.65 5.81
CA THR A 116 -0.19 4.50 6.94
C THR A 116 1.22 5.04 6.76
N THR A 117 2.21 4.17 6.57
CA THR A 117 3.64 4.52 6.47
C THR A 117 4.37 3.89 5.27
N GLY A 118 3.65 3.19 4.41
CA GLY A 118 4.21 2.53 3.22
C GLY A 118 4.49 3.51 2.08
N GLY A 119 5.76 3.91 1.88
CA GLY A 119 6.15 4.80 0.79
C GLY A 119 6.23 4.13 -0.59
N ALA A 120 6.16 4.94 -1.65
CA ALA A 120 6.45 4.55 -3.05
C ALA A 120 5.61 3.38 -3.62
N ASN A 121 4.32 3.30 -3.28
CA ASN A 121 3.42 2.28 -3.83
C ASN A 121 2.65 2.80 -5.06
N THR A 122 2.46 1.95 -6.07
CA THR A 122 1.60 2.21 -7.24
C THR A 122 0.40 1.27 -7.20
N ALA A 123 -0.81 1.81 -7.09
CA ALA A 123 -2.07 1.07 -7.09
C ALA A 123 -3.01 1.62 -8.16
N ILE A 124 -3.37 0.80 -9.14
CA ILE A 124 -4.27 1.17 -10.25
C ILE A 124 -5.38 0.12 -10.32
N GLY A 125 -6.59 0.47 -9.90
CA GLY A 125 -7.76 -0.41 -9.88
C GLY A 125 -8.65 -0.18 -8.66
N PHE A 126 -9.90 -0.62 -8.74
CA PHE A 126 -10.81 -0.59 -7.58
C PHE A 126 -10.26 -1.48 -6.46
N LEU A 127 -10.09 -0.91 -5.26
CA LEU A 127 -9.54 -1.61 -4.08
C LEU A 127 -8.12 -2.19 -4.25
N ALA A 128 -7.32 -1.72 -5.22
CA ALA A 128 -5.92 -2.14 -5.34
C ALA A 128 -5.11 -1.65 -4.12
N LEU A 129 -4.34 -2.54 -3.48
CA LEU A 129 -3.57 -2.26 -2.25
C LEU A 129 -4.40 -1.63 -1.11
N THR A 130 -5.70 -1.92 -1.02
CA THR A 130 -6.61 -1.24 -0.08
C THR A 130 -6.18 -1.37 1.38
N ALA A 131 -5.66 -2.54 1.79
CA ALA A 131 -5.27 -2.84 3.16
C ALA A 131 -3.74 -2.84 3.37
N ASN A 132 -3.00 -2.17 2.49
CA ASN A 132 -1.58 -1.92 2.74
C ASN A 132 -1.42 -0.94 3.89
N THR A 133 -0.62 -1.28 4.91
CA THR A 133 -0.38 -0.42 6.08
C THR A 133 1.05 0.12 6.07
N THR A 134 2.05 -0.76 6.06
CA THR A 134 3.47 -0.37 6.16
C THR A 134 4.30 -0.75 4.94
N ALA A 135 3.75 -1.54 4.01
CA ALA A 135 4.54 -2.10 2.92
C ALA A 135 4.91 -1.05 1.86
N GLN A 136 6.10 -1.19 1.28
CA GLN A 136 6.72 -0.20 0.40
C GLN A 136 7.04 -0.77 -0.98
N ARG A 137 7.14 0.13 -1.97
CA ARG A 137 7.62 -0.20 -3.33
C ARG A 137 6.81 -1.30 -4.04
N ASN A 138 5.52 -1.40 -3.74
CA ASN A 138 4.62 -2.35 -4.39
C ASN A 138 3.94 -1.74 -5.62
N THR A 139 3.76 -2.54 -6.68
CA THR A 139 2.98 -2.20 -7.87
C THR A 139 1.79 -3.15 -7.99
N ALA A 140 0.58 -2.62 -7.89
CA ALA A 140 -0.67 -3.35 -8.04
C ALA A 140 -1.50 -2.74 -9.18
N VAL A 141 -1.75 -3.51 -10.24
CA VAL A 141 -2.54 -3.06 -11.39
C VAL A 141 -3.66 -4.07 -11.66
N GLY A 142 -4.89 -3.69 -11.32
CA GLY A 142 -6.09 -4.50 -11.45
C GLY A 142 -7.00 -4.37 -10.23
N THR A 143 -8.28 -4.64 -10.42
CA THR A 143 -9.25 -4.61 -9.31
C THR A 143 -8.85 -5.65 -8.26
N GLN A 144 -8.70 -5.20 -7.01
CA GLN A 144 -8.30 -6.01 -5.86
C GLN A 144 -6.92 -6.70 -6.00
N ALA A 145 -6.03 -6.20 -6.86
CA ALA A 145 -4.64 -6.64 -6.87
C ALA A 145 -3.96 -6.26 -5.54
N LEU A 146 -3.24 -7.20 -4.91
CA LEU A 146 -2.58 -7.00 -3.60
C LEU A 146 -3.51 -6.48 -2.49
N TYR A 147 -4.79 -6.89 -2.51
CA TYR A 147 -5.84 -6.37 -1.63
C TYR A 147 -5.47 -6.37 -0.14
N VAL A 148 -4.85 -7.46 0.36
CA VAL A 148 -4.43 -7.63 1.78
C VAL A 148 -2.92 -7.64 1.97
N ASN A 149 -2.15 -6.86 1.21
CA ASN A 149 -0.70 -6.80 1.42
C ASN A 149 -0.33 -5.85 2.57
N THR A 150 -0.16 -6.35 3.79
CA THR A 150 0.12 -5.52 4.97
C THR A 150 1.61 -5.17 5.14
N THR A 151 2.52 -6.11 4.86
CA THR A 151 3.97 -5.96 5.12
C THR A 151 4.88 -6.43 3.97
N GLY A 152 4.33 -6.96 2.87
CA GLY A 152 5.13 -7.46 1.76
C GLY A 152 5.68 -6.31 0.91
N ASP A 153 6.98 -6.11 0.91
CA ASP A 153 7.64 -5.07 0.11
C ASP A 153 7.99 -5.57 -1.29
N GLU A 154 8.17 -4.63 -2.23
CA GLU A 154 8.74 -4.89 -3.57
C GLU A 154 7.95 -5.88 -4.45
N ASN A 155 6.63 -6.02 -4.22
CA ASN A 155 5.79 -6.91 -5.02
C ASN A 155 5.27 -6.23 -6.29
N THR A 156 5.19 -6.99 -7.38
CA THR A 156 4.48 -6.58 -8.60
C THR A 156 3.32 -7.54 -8.86
N SER A 157 2.10 -7.01 -8.93
CA SER A 157 0.87 -7.74 -9.13
C SER A 157 0.07 -7.09 -10.25
N VAL A 158 -0.26 -7.86 -11.28
CA VAL A 158 -1.03 -7.39 -12.43
C VAL A 158 -2.15 -8.39 -12.73
N GLY A 159 -3.40 -7.95 -12.66
CA GLY A 159 -4.59 -8.77 -12.89
C GLY A 159 -5.72 -8.52 -11.90
N PHE A 160 -6.91 -9.03 -12.24
CA PHE A 160 -8.03 -9.07 -11.31
C PHE A 160 -7.72 -10.04 -10.17
N GLN A 161 -7.76 -9.55 -8.92
CA GLN A 161 -7.49 -10.33 -7.70
C GLN A 161 -6.12 -11.05 -7.68
N SER A 162 -5.13 -10.58 -8.45
CA SER A 162 -3.79 -11.13 -8.40
C SER A 162 -3.13 -10.82 -7.06
N LEU A 163 -2.54 -11.83 -6.43
CA LEU A 163 -1.95 -11.73 -5.08
C LEU A 163 -2.94 -11.14 -4.05
N PHE A 164 -4.23 -11.48 -4.15
CA PHE A 164 -5.31 -10.94 -3.32
C PHE A 164 -4.99 -10.97 -1.81
N ALA A 165 -4.35 -12.03 -1.33
CA ALA A 165 -3.86 -12.13 0.04
C ALA A 165 -2.37 -12.49 0.03
N LEU A 166 -1.52 -11.52 0.36
CA LEU A 166 -0.19 -11.80 0.89
C LEU A 166 -0.32 -12.04 2.40
N LEU A 167 -0.95 -13.15 2.79
CA LEU A 167 -0.44 -13.85 3.98
C LEU A 167 1.02 -14.21 3.66
N PRO A 168 1.96 -14.27 4.62
CA PRO A 168 3.37 -14.55 4.34
C PRO A 168 3.51 -15.83 3.50
N THR A 169 3.58 -15.68 2.18
CA THR A 169 3.65 -16.74 1.17
C THR A 169 5.04 -16.80 0.57
N SER A 170 6.06 -16.60 1.39
CA SER A 170 7.09 -17.62 1.43
C SER A 170 6.80 -18.39 2.72
N GLY A 171 6.32 -19.64 2.72
CA GLY A 171 6.94 -20.73 1.97
C GLY A 171 8.42 -20.93 2.34
N ALA A 172 9.04 -19.97 3.02
CA ALA A 172 10.40 -20.05 3.48
C ALA A 172 10.41 -21.08 4.60
N ILE A 173 11.05 -22.19 4.30
CA ILE A 173 11.41 -23.18 5.30
C ILE A 173 12.28 -22.46 6.34
N THR A 174 11.73 -22.24 7.54
CA THR A 174 12.42 -21.47 8.57
C THR A 174 13.39 -22.32 9.37
N VAL A 175 13.10 -23.62 9.54
CA VAL A 175 13.91 -24.59 10.29
C VAL A 175 13.59 -26.01 9.83
N PHE A 176 14.61 -26.88 9.76
CA PHE A 176 14.48 -28.33 9.74
C PHE A 176 14.78 -28.89 11.15
N ALA A 177 13.98 -29.84 11.65
CA ALA A 177 14.19 -30.50 12.94
C ALA A 177 14.02 -32.03 12.83
N ASP A 178 14.65 -32.78 13.74
CA ASP A 178 14.46 -34.24 13.86
C ASP A 178 13.07 -34.53 14.47
N GLY A 179 12.20 -35.15 13.67
CA GLY A 179 10.87 -35.62 14.12
C GLY A 179 10.90 -36.98 14.81
N GLY A 180 12.06 -37.65 14.84
CA GLY A 180 12.20 -39.03 15.24
C GLY A 180 11.82 -40.01 14.11
N GLY A 181 12.39 -41.21 14.14
CA GLY A 181 12.02 -42.29 13.21
C GLY A 181 12.40 -42.08 11.74
N GLY A 182 13.36 -41.20 11.45
CA GLY A 182 13.79 -40.89 10.07
C GLY A 182 12.89 -39.90 9.36
N GLN A 183 12.32 -38.95 10.10
CA GLN A 183 11.47 -37.88 9.58
C GLN A 183 12.15 -36.54 9.82
N VAL A 184 12.08 -35.68 8.81
CA VAL A 184 12.50 -34.30 8.88
C VAL A 184 11.24 -33.44 8.99
N VAL A 185 11.13 -32.68 10.08
CA VAL A 185 10.03 -31.74 10.31
C VAL A 185 10.46 -30.37 9.81
N VAL A 186 9.63 -29.76 8.97
CA VAL A 186 9.84 -28.44 8.42
C VAL A 186 8.87 -27.47 9.09
N THR A 187 9.41 -26.45 9.76
CA THR A 187 8.58 -25.38 10.33
C THR A 187 8.40 -24.25 9.31
N SER A 188 7.15 -23.98 8.96
CA SER A 188 6.73 -22.84 8.14
C SER A 188 5.32 -22.45 8.55
N ALA A 189 5.17 -21.29 9.20
CA ALA A 189 3.84 -20.78 9.56
C ALA A 189 2.99 -20.58 8.30
N SER A 190 1.73 -21.04 8.32
CA SER A 190 0.76 -20.81 7.23
C SER A 190 1.23 -21.31 5.84
N HIS A 191 1.92 -22.45 5.80
CA HIS A 191 2.53 -23.00 4.59
C HIS A 191 1.55 -23.45 3.49
N GLY A 192 0.25 -23.60 3.81
CA GLY A 192 -0.79 -23.93 2.83
C GLY A 192 -0.65 -25.29 2.12
N GLN A 193 0.16 -26.20 2.67
CA GLN A 193 0.40 -27.52 2.09
C GLN A 193 -0.61 -28.55 2.60
N SER A 194 -0.63 -29.73 1.99
CA SER A 194 -1.49 -30.85 2.37
C SER A 194 -0.70 -32.15 2.30
N ASN A 195 -1.17 -33.18 3.03
CA ASN A 195 -0.55 -34.51 2.97
C ASN A 195 -0.57 -35.04 1.53
N GLY A 196 0.55 -35.62 1.10
CA GLY A 196 0.73 -36.14 -0.26
C GLY A 196 1.19 -35.10 -1.30
N THR A 197 1.26 -33.81 -0.95
CA THR A 197 1.84 -32.79 -1.83
C THR A 197 3.35 -33.01 -1.96
N SER A 198 3.89 -32.91 -3.18
CA SER A 198 5.32 -32.90 -3.43
C SER A 198 5.91 -31.50 -3.23
N VAL A 199 6.98 -31.41 -2.45
CA VAL A 199 7.75 -30.19 -2.17
C VAL A 199 9.15 -30.35 -2.73
N LEU A 200 9.63 -29.34 -3.43
CA LEU A 200 11.01 -29.23 -3.89
C LEU A 200 11.83 -28.45 -2.87
N ILE A 201 12.96 -29.00 -2.44
CA ILE A 201 13.96 -28.33 -1.60
C ILE A 201 15.22 -28.13 -2.46
N GLU A 202 15.69 -26.89 -2.52
CA GLU A 202 16.89 -26.47 -3.26
C GLU A 202 17.74 -25.54 -2.40
N GLY A 203 19.04 -25.45 -2.69
CA GLY A 203 19.96 -24.56 -1.97
C GLY A 203 20.44 -25.04 -0.59
N THR A 204 20.13 -26.30 -0.22
CA THR A 204 20.63 -26.93 1.00
C THR A 204 21.74 -27.95 0.67
N THR A 205 22.66 -28.19 1.61
CA THR A 205 23.72 -29.18 1.42
C THR A 205 23.22 -30.62 1.52
N ASN A 206 22.28 -30.89 2.45
CA ASN A 206 21.89 -32.25 2.84
C ASN A 206 20.49 -32.66 2.37
N TYR A 207 19.63 -31.72 1.97
CA TYR A 207 18.21 -31.98 1.74
C TYR A 207 17.73 -31.52 0.36
N ASN A 208 18.62 -31.37 -0.63
CA ASN A 208 18.21 -31.02 -1.99
C ASN A 208 17.47 -32.19 -2.66
N GLY A 209 16.23 -31.96 -3.11
CA GLY A 209 15.43 -32.99 -3.76
C GLY A 209 13.93 -32.71 -3.71
N SER A 210 13.15 -33.64 -4.28
CA SER A 210 11.69 -33.62 -4.23
C SER A 210 11.22 -34.61 -3.17
N PHE A 211 10.39 -34.14 -2.24
CA PHE A 211 9.89 -34.90 -1.10
C PHE A 211 8.36 -34.87 -1.07
N THR A 212 7.75 -35.93 -0.55
CA THR A 212 6.30 -35.98 -0.35
C THR A 212 5.98 -35.70 1.10
N ILE A 213 5.05 -34.78 1.34
CA ILE A 213 4.61 -34.43 2.69
C ILE A 213 3.85 -35.60 3.31
N SER A 214 4.31 -36.08 4.47
CA SER A 214 3.71 -37.17 5.24
C SER A 214 2.70 -36.70 6.28
N ALA A 215 2.89 -35.50 6.84
CA ALA A 215 1.97 -34.89 7.80
C ALA A 215 1.99 -33.35 7.70
N VAL A 216 0.89 -32.72 8.12
CA VAL A 216 0.68 -31.27 8.08
C VAL A 216 -0.06 -30.82 9.33
N ASP A 217 0.40 -29.73 9.94
CA ASP A 217 -0.37 -28.91 10.88
C ASP A 217 -0.43 -27.43 10.42
N THR A 218 -0.76 -26.49 11.31
CA THR A 218 -0.87 -25.06 10.95
C THR A 218 0.47 -24.37 10.72
N ASN A 219 1.55 -24.90 11.28
CA ASN A 219 2.88 -24.30 11.34
C ASN A 219 4.01 -25.23 10.87
N THR A 220 3.74 -26.51 10.67
CA THR A 220 4.73 -27.51 10.29
C THR A 220 4.19 -28.46 9.24
N PHE A 221 5.11 -28.98 8.44
CA PHE A 221 4.87 -30.16 7.64
C PHE A 221 6.06 -31.11 7.78
N GLU A 222 5.79 -32.40 7.64
CA GLU A 222 6.79 -33.45 7.77
C GLU A 222 7.11 -34.05 6.41
N ILE A 223 8.39 -34.36 6.19
CA ILE A 223 8.86 -35.18 5.09
C ILE A 223 9.66 -36.36 5.67
N THR A 224 9.70 -37.48 4.96
CA THR A 224 10.51 -38.63 5.38
C THR A 224 11.87 -38.57 4.71
N ASP A 225 12.92 -38.31 5.48
CA ASP A 225 14.31 -38.45 5.06
C ASP A 225 15.22 -38.71 6.27
N THR A 226 16.42 -39.23 6.02
CA THR A 226 17.40 -39.51 7.08
C THR A 226 17.95 -38.19 7.64
N TRP A 227 17.69 -37.94 8.93
CA TRP A 227 18.23 -36.77 9.61
C TRP A 227 19.77 -36.79 9.63
N VAL A 228 20.39 -35.69 9.20
CA VAL A 228 21.84 -35.50 9.21
C VAL A 228 22.22 -34.51 10.32
N SER A 229 22.94 -35.00 11.34
CA SER A 229 23.14 -34.30 12.62
C SER A 229 24.24 -33.23 12.65
N ASP A 230 24.68 -32.70 11.50
CA ASP A 230 25.94 -31.91 11.42
C ASP A 230 25.79 -30.39 11.22
N ASP A 231 24.62 -29.80 11.50
CA ASP A 231 24.50 -28.32 11.57
C ASP A 231 24.28 -27.84 13.02
N ALA A 232 25.39 -27.67 13.74
CA ALA A 232 25.42 -27.03 15.05
C ALA A 232 25.39 -25.49 14.99
N THR A 233 25.21 -24.88 13.82
CA THR A 233 25.32 -23.42 13.64
C THR A 233 24.00 -22.72 13.33
N GLY A 234 22.96 -23.45 12.90
CA GLY A 234 21.61 -22.90 12.72
C GLY A 234 21.55 -21.74 11.73
N TRP A 235 22.52 -21.63 10.83
CA TRP A 235 22.63 -20.52 9.89
C TRP A 235 22.89 -21.05 8.48
N TRP A 236 21.85 -21.03 7.67
CA TRP A 236 21.90 -21.46 6.27
C TRP A 236 22.21 -20.24 5.40
N GLY A 237 23.50 -20.02 5.14
CA GLY A 237 23.95 -19.11 4.10
C GLY A 237 23.65 -19.70 2.73
N ILE A 238 22.88 -18.97 1.91
CA ILE A 238 22.66 -19.26 0.50
C ILE A 238 24.04 -19.14 -0.18
N ALA A 239 24.53 -20.23 -0.79
CA ALA A 239 25.73 -20.23 -1.62
C ALA A 239 25.40 -19.85 -3.07
#